data_AF-A0A2M7YNT6-F1
#
_entry.id   AF-A0A2M7YNT6-F1
#
_cell.length_a   1.000
_cell.length_b   1.000
_cell.length_c   1.000
_cell.angle_alpha   90.00
_cell.angle_beta   90.00
_cell.angle_gamma   90.00
#
_symmetry.space_group_name_H-M   'P 1'
#
loop_
_entity.id
_entity.type
_entity.pdbx_description
1 polymer ?
#
loop_
_entity_poly.entity_id
_entity_poly.type
_entity_poly.pdbx_seq_one_letter_code
_entity_poly.pdbx_strand_id
1 'polypeptide(L)'
;MLCTTPQPDGRGPTTARILLLSPHLDFLIKFLSWPVNKMPIVKIRELIGVSNTSFEDALKNAIEHEAKKGKNVTGAHVVSQTATVVDGKVTEYKVTAKLAYLWKEE
;
A
#
# COMPACT_ATOMS: atom_id res chain seq x y z
N MET A 1 23.44 8.64 47.69
CA MET A 1 23.58 7.85 46.44
C MET A 1 22.18 7.45 46.00
N LEU A 2 21.67 8.10 44.97
CA LEU A 2 20.36 7.82 44.39
C LEU A 2 20.55 6.69 43.37
N CYS A 3 20.02 5.51 43.66
CA CYS A 3 19.79 4.50 42.62
C CYS A 3 18.28 4.24 42.55
N THR A 4 17.71 4.80 41.48
CA THR A 4 16.36 4.70 40.99
C THR A 4 15.84 3.26 40.91
N THR A 5 14.60 3.05 41.34
CA THR A 5 13.83 1.85 41.06
C THR A 5 13.55 1.75 39.55
N PRO A 6 13.74 0.58 38.90
CA PRO A 6 13.34 0.38 37.51
C PRO A 6 11.81 0.34 37.38
N GLN A 7 11.26 1.12 36.45
CA GLN A 7 9.86 1.05 36.03
C GLN A 7 9.62 -0.22 35.17
N PRO A 8 8.41 -0.80 35.20
CA PRO A 8 8.11 -2.02 34.44
C PRO A 8 7.98 -1.74 32.95
N ASP A 9 8.92 -2.26 32.15
CA ASP A 9 8.95 -2.17 30.70
C ASP A 9 8.31 -3.41 30.05
N GLY A 10 7.11 -3.24 29.52
CA GLY A 10 6.66 -3.81 28.23
C GLY A 10 6.86 -5.29 27.89
N ARG A 11 7.09 -6.20 28.84
CA ARG A 11 7.24 -7.63 28.56
C ARG A 11 5.90 -8.36 28.69
N GLY A 12 5.48 -8.99 27.59
CA GLY A 12 4.29 -9.80 27.48
C GLY A 12 4.19 -10.87 28.57
N PRO A 13 2.97 -11.36 28.87
CA PRO A 13 2.73 -12.15 30.06
C PRO A 13 3.32 -13.56 29.91
N THR A 14 4.43 -13.81 30.60
CA THR A 14 4.90 -15.18 30.90
C THR A 14 4.28 -15.64 32.22
N THR A 15 3.77 -16.87 32.19
CA THR A 15 3.61 -17.81 33.32
C THR A 15 2.17 -18.10 33.76
N ALA A 16 1.62 -19.10 33.08
CA ALA A 16 1.06 -20.31 33.69
C ALA A 16 0.08 -20.17 34.87
N ARG A 17 -1.20 -20.19 34.52
CA ARG A 17 -2.21 -20.93 35.29
C ARG A 17 -3.33 -21.37 34.34
N ILE A 18 -3.04 -22.42 33.58
CA ILE A 18 -4.02 -23.15 32.77
C ILE A 18 -4.93 -23.88 33.77
N LEU A 19 -6.00 -23.21 34.20
CA LEU A 19 -7.16 -23.89 34.75
C LEU A 19 -7.91 -24.49 33.56
N LEU A 20 -8.15 -25.80 33.61
CA LEU A 20 -8.87 -26.61 32.63
C LEU A 20 -10.30 -26.07 32.40
N LEU A 21 -10.45 -25.03 31.58
CA LEU A 21 -11.74 -24.66 31.01
C LEU A 21 -11.95 -25.40 29.69
N SER A 22 -13.14 -25.97 29.57
CA SER A 22 -13.56 -26.87 28.51
C SER A 22 -13.32 -26.29 27.11
N PRO A 23 -12.87 -27.12 26.13
CA PRO A 23 -12.50 -26.68 24.78
C PRO A 23 -13.65 -26.12 23.93
N HIS A 24 -14.88 -26.08 24.45
CA HIS A 24 -16.04 -25.48 23.79
C HIS A 24 -16.08 -23.95 23.94
N LEU A 25 -15.52 -23.40 25.02
CA LEU A 25 -15.63 -21.96 25.34
C LEU A 25 -14.53 -21.11 24.66
N ASP A 26 -13.34 -21.67 24.45
CA ASP A 26 -12.26 -21.02 23.67
C ASP A 26 -12.65 -20.84 22.19
N PHE A 27 -13.45 -21.75 21.64
CA PHE A 27 -13.97 -21.65 20.28
C PHE A 27 -14.91 -20.43 20.14
N LEU A 28 -15.70 -20.16 21.17
CA LEU A 28 -16.64 -19.03 21.23
C LEU A 28 -15.93 -17.67 21.29
N ILE A 29 -14.83 -17.54 22.04
CA ILE A 29 -14.09 -16.28 22.18
C ILE A 29 -13.28 -15.96 20.90
N LYS A 30 -12.73 -16.97 20.22
CA LYS A 30 -12.08 -16.81 18.92
C LYS A 30 -13.07 -16.49 17.80
N PHE A 31 -14.30 -17.01 17.90
CA PHE A 31 -15.39 -16.71 16.95
C PHE A 31 -15.96 -15.30 17.14
N LEU A 32 -15.96 -14.77 18.36
CA LEU A 32 -16.41 -13.40 18.69
C LEU A 32 -15.33 -12.32 18.55
N SER A 33 -14.05 -12.68 18.45
CA SER A 33 -12.93 -11.74 18.23
C SER A 33 -12.37 -11.78 16.80
N TRP A 34 -13.21 -12.12 15.81
CA TRP A 34 -12.78 -12.03 14.41
C TRP A 34 -12.46 -10.56 14.07
N PRO A 35 -11.27 -10.26 13.52
CA PRO A 35 -10.92 -8.90 13.16
C PRO A 35 -11.87 -8.44 12.07
N VAL A 36 -12.64 -7.41 12.39
CA VAL A 36 -13.49 -6.71 11.42
C VAL A 36 -12.59 -6.32 10.24
N ASN A 37 -12.92 -6.83 9.06
CA ASN A 37 -12.25 -6.51 7.81
C ASN A 37 -11.99 -4.99 7.77
N LYS A 38 -10.72 -4.58 7.74
CA LYS A 38 -10.38 -3.20 7.40
C LYS A 38 -10.94 -2.97 5.99
N MET A 39 -11.94 -2.09 5.86
CA MET A 39 -12.45 -1.69 4.55
C MET A 39 -11.27 -1.13 3.74
N PRO A 40 -10.84 -1.80 2.65
CA PRO A 40 -9.68 -1.35 1.91
C PRO A 40 -10.03 -0.05 1.19
N ILE A 41 -9.49 1.06 1.66
CA ILE A 41 -9.59 2.34 0.95
C ILE A 41 -8.59 2.30 -0.20
N VAL A 42 -9.05 2.54 -1.42
CA VAL A 42 -8.18 2.68 -2.59
C VAL A 42 -8.13 4.16 -2.95
N LYS A 43 -6.91 4.68 -3.12
CA LYS A 43 -6.74 6.01 -3.70
C LYS A 43 -6.31 5.88 -5.14
N ILE A 44 -6.92 6.74 -5.97
CA ILE A 44 -6.59 6.86 -7.37
C ILE A 44 -5.83 8.17 -7.54
N ARG A 45 -4.64 8.11 -8.15
CA ARG A 45 -3.95 9.31 -8.63
C ARG A 45 -3.87 9.31 -10.14
N GLU A 46 -4.19 10.46 -10.71
CA GLU A 46 -4.03 10.71 -12.13
C GLU A 46 -2.68 11.36 -12.38
N LEU A 47 -1.97 10.83 -13.36
CA LEU A 47 -0.61 11.22 -13.69
C LEU A 47 -0.34 11.01 -15.16
N ILE A 48 0.56 11.84 -15.69
CA ILE A 48 0.96 11.82 -17.09
C ILE A 48 2.41 11.38 -17.14
N GLY A 49 2.64 10.20 -17.72
CA GLY A 49 3.97 9.70 -18.02
C GLY A 49 4.44 10.26 -19.36
N VAL A 50 5.73 10.57 -19.45
CA VAL A 50 6.36 11.05 -20.69
C VAL A 50 7.56 10.18 -21.05
N SER A 51 7.75 9.95 -22.34
CA SER A 51 8.93 9.26 -22.88
C SER A 51 9.18 9.69 -24.32
N ASN A 52 10.44 9.69 -24.74
CA ASN A 52 10.81 9.94 -26.14
C ASN A 52 10.84 8.65 -26.98
N THR A 53 10.65 7.49 -26.34
CA THR A 53 10.89 6.18 -26.95
C THR A 53 9.59 5.51 -27.39
N SER A 54 8.63 5.38 -26.46
CA SER A 54 7.36 4.71 -26.73
C SER A 54 6.29 5.04 -25.67
N PHE A 55 5.03 4.70 -25.98
CA PHE A 55 3.93 4.79 -25.02
C PHE A 55 4.09 3.82 -23.83
N GLU A 56 4.66 2.64 -24.06
CA GLU A 56 4.90 1.66 -22.98
C GLU A 56 5.94 2.19 -22.00
N ASP A 57 7.02 2.80 -22.52
CA ASP A 57 8.07 3.41 -21.71
C ASP A 57 7.53 4.62 -20.91
N ALA A 58 6.68 5.45 -21.52
CA ALA A 58 5.99 6.53 -20.82
C ALA A 58 5.14 6.03 -19.64
N LEU A 59 4.39 4.93 -19.83
CA LEU A 59 3.59 4.32 -18.76
C LEU A 59 4.47 3.74 -17.65
N LYS A 60 5.55 3.03 -18.01
CA LYS A 60 6.53 2.50 -17.04
C LYS A 60 7.13 3.62 -16.20
N ASN A 61 7.58 4.71 -16.82
CA ASN A 61 8.12 5.88 -16.12
C ASN A 61 7.14 6.44 -15.08
N ALA A 62 5.86 6.53 -15.45
CA ALA A 62 4.79 6.97 -14.55
C ALA A 62 4.63 6.04 -13.33
N ILE A 63 4.64 4.72 -13.55
CA ILE A 63 4.53 3.71 -12.49
C ILE A 63 5.77 3.71 -11.60
N GLU A 64 6.96 3.74 -12.18
CA GLU A 64 8.23 3.75 -11.43
C GLU A 64 8.37 4.98 -10.54
N HIS A 65 7.97 6.15 -11.03
CA HIS A 65 8.00 7.38 -10.25
C HIS A 65 7.10 7.29 -9.01
N GLU A 66 5.94 6.63 -9.11
CA GLU A 66 5.06 6.40 -7.97
C GLU A 66 5.56 5.26 -7.05
N ALA A 67 6.15 4.20 -7.63
CA ALA A 67 6.76 3.12 -6.87
C ALA A 67 7.94 3.61 -6.00
N LYS A 68 8.74 4.55 -6.52
CA LYS A 68 9.83 5.22 -5.77
C LYS A 68 9.33 5.99 -4.55
N LYS A 69 8.07 6.42 -4.52
CA LYS A 69 7.45 7.10 -3.36
C LYS A 69 6.93 6.13 -2.28
N GLY A 70 7.30 4.84 -2.36
CA GLY A 70 6.89 3.82 -1.39
C GLY A 70 5.44 3.36 -1.54
N LYS A 71 4.78 3.72 -2.66
CA LYS A 71 3.39 3.36 -2.90
C LYS A 71 3.30 2.07 -3.69
N ASN A 72 2.52 1.13 -3.18
CA ASN A 72 2.27 -0.13 -3.88
C ASN A 72 1.11 0.05 -4.88
N VAL A 73 1.46 0.27 -6.15
CA VAL A 73 0.48 0.39 -7.24
C VAL A 73 -0.11 -0.99 -7.53
N THR A 74 -1.42 -1.14 -7.39
CA THR A 74 -2.14 -2.40 -7.62
C THR A 74 -2.76 -2.48 -9.01
N GLY A 75 -2.99 -1.34 -9.64
CA GLY A 75 -3.54 -1.28 -11.00
C GLY A 75 -3.24 0.04 -11.68
N ALA A 76 -3.16 -0.01 -13.01
CA ALA A 76 -3.00 1.15 -13.87
C ALA A 76 -4.11 1.15 -14.91
N HIS A 77 -4.79 2.28 -15.07
CA HIS A 77 -5.81 2.47 -16.08
C HIS A 77 -5.39 3.60 -17.03
N VAL A 78 -5.19 3.28 -18.30
CA VAL A 78 -4.81 4.28 -19.31
C VAL A 78 -6.06 5.01 -19.78
N VAL A 79 -6.09 6.33 -19.57
CA VAL A 79 -7.20 7.21 -19.96
C VAL A 79 -7.01 7.69 -21.39
N SER A 80 -5.82 8.17 -21.71
CA SER A 80 -5.50 8.68 -23.04
C SER A 80 -4.01 8.55 -23.33
N GLN A 81 -3.70 8.42 -24.62
CA GLN A 81 -2.34 8.41 -25.13
C GLN A 81 -2.25 9.51 -26.18
N THR A 82 -1.30 10.41 -26.01
CA THR A 82 -1.08 11.55 -26.91
C THR A 82 0.39 11.59 -27.29
N ALA A 83 0.69 12.13 -28.47
CA ALA A 83 2.05 12.24 -28.96
C ALA A 83 2.28 13.66 -29.50
N THR A 84 3.44 14.21 -29.21
CA THR A 84 3.89 15.48 -29.79
C THR A 84 4.60 15.16 -31.10
N VAL A 85 4.21 15.83 -32.18
CA VAL A 85 4.79 15.66 -33.51
C VAL A 85 5.46 16.96 -33.92
N VAL A 86 6.73 16.89 -34.29
CA VAL A 86 7.52 18.02 -34.80
C VAL A 86 8.20 17.57 -36.09
N ASP A 87 8.09 18.37 -37.14
CA ASP A 87 8.66 18.09 -38.47
C ASP A 87 8.25 16.71 -39.04
N GLY A 88 7.01 16.28 -38.76
CA GLY A 88 6.48 14.99 -39.21
C GLY A 88 7.03 13.78 -38.44
N LYS A 89 7.82 13.99 -37.38
CA LYS A 89 8.33 12.93 -36.51
C LYS A 89 7.74 13.06 -35.11
N VAL A 90 7.45 11.93 -34.48
CA VAL A 90 7.03 11.92 -33.08
C VAL A 90 8.25 12.24 -32.21
N THR A 91 8.18 13.31 -31.43
CA THR A 91 9.25 13.74 -30.52
C THR A 91 9.04 13.25 -29.10
N GLU A 92 7.79 13.17 -28.65
CA GLU A 92 7.46 12.85 -27.26
C GLU A 92 6.13 12.10 -27.18
N TYR A 93 6.11 11.00 -26.45
CA TYR A 93 4.95 10.19 -26.13
C TYR A 93 4.47 10.53 -24.71
N LYS A 94 3.17 10.78 -24.58
CA LYS A 94 2.51 11.16 -23.32
C LYS A 94 1.38 10.19 -23.03
N VAL A 95 1.37 9.60 -21.84
CA VAL A 95 0.33 8.65 -21.41
C VAL A 95 -0.31 9.16 -20.14
N THR A 96 -1.59 9.49 -20.22
CA THR A 96 -2.42 9.84 -19.06
C THR A 96 -2.95 8.55 -18.45
N ALA A 97 -2.54 8.25 -17.23
CA ALA A 97 -2.94 7.05 -16.51
C ALA A 97 -3.44 7.36 -15.10
N LYS A 98 -4.45 6.61 -14.69
CA LYS A 98 -4.97 6.58 -13.32
C LYS A 98 -4.36 5.37 -12.62
N LEU A 99 -3.52 5.61 -11.63
CA LEU A 99 -2.91 4.57 -10.82
C LEU A 99 -3.72 4.38 -9.54
N ALA A 100 -4.14 3.15 -9.31
CA ALA A 100 -4.80 2.72 -8.08
C ALA A 100 -3.75 2.13 -7.13
N TYR A 101 -3.81 2.54 -5.88
CA TYR A 101 -2.99 1.96 -4.81
C TYR A 101 -3.79 1.86 -3.52
N LEU A 102 -3.44 0.84 -2.72
CA LEU A 102 -4.03 0.64 -1.42
C LEU A 102 -3.62 1.78 -0.49
N TRP A 103 -4.60 2.43 0.13
CA TRP A 103 -4.34 3.44 1.15
C TRP A 103 -3.78 2.75 2.40
N LYS A 104 -2.59 3.19 2.81
CA LYS A 104 -2.07 2.94 4.15
C LYS A 104 -2.16 4.25 4.90
N GLU A 105 -2.74 4.20 6.09
CA GLU A 105 -2.68 5.31 7.05
C GLU A 105 -1.22 5.45 7.47
N GLU A 106 -0.65 6.65 7.25
CA GLU A 106 0.71 7.02 7.69
C GLU A 106 0.69 7.49 9.14
#